data_AF-A0A397JWR8-F1
#
_entry.id   AF-A0A397JWR8-F1
#
_cell.length_a   1.000
_cell.length_b   1.000
_cell.length_c   1.000
_cell.angle_alpha   90.00
_cell.angle_beta   90.00
_cell.angle_gamma   90.00
#
_symmetry.space_group_name_H-M   'P 1'
#
loop_
_entity.id
_entity.type
_entity.pdbx_description
1 polymer ?
#
loop_
_entity_poly.entity_id
_entity_poly.type
_entity_poly.pdbx_seq_one_letter_code
_entity_poly.pdbx_strand_id
1 'polypeptide(L)'
;MVFVVDDLQIEDLSEVYVKWNEMYLLSRSEKFKESDLENFQISNSHLKFPKLHSWIYHIVDTIRDYGAINGYTTETYESLHKTYVKIPYRLRKTKTPMAFVYTAKLFDFDLSESMIEQNKKDSNLDKKMIKGFEKFIDCLKVYLNILNIISAEGCRIKIYSSVTLKNGAILRTKNDFHHRPWFSNIATLLITEIRLPNKSPMHLALVQWYDFIEETPFVYGCPLLRLVEVYNFIEIEAIEDTIHVVPRFDKNNEYFVMKLDR
;
A
#
# COMPACT_ATOMS: atom_id res chain seq x y z
N MET A 1 3.28 -19.34 -6.47
CA MET A 1 2.99 -20.49 -7.37
C MET A 1 3.43 -21.72 -6.58
N VAL A 2 2.58 -22.74 -6.42
CA VAL A 2 2.94 -23.98 -5.72
C VAL A 2 3.33 -24.98 -6.80
N PHE A 3 4.54 -25.53 -6.70
CA PHE A 3 5.07 -26.50 -7.66
C PHE A 3 4.80 -27.91 -7.12
N VAL A 4 4.16 -28.75 -7.93
CA VAL A 4 4.09 -30.21 -7.70
C VAL A 4 4.89 -30.83 -8.82
N VAL A 5 5.97 -31.51 -8.46
CA VAL A 5 6.92 -32.08 -9.41
C VAL A 5 7.30 -33.47 -8.89
N ASP A 6 6.95 -34.49 -9.66
CA ASP A 6 7.41 -35.86 -9.42
C ASP A 6 8.79 -36.03 -10.07
N ASP A 7 9.75 -36.61 -9.32
CA ASP A 7 11.07 -37.07 -9.77
C ASP A 7 12.12 -36.04 -10.26
N LEU A 8 12.16 -34.82 -9.69
CA LEU A 8 13.29 -33.89 -9.86
C LEU A 8 14.11 -33.74 -8.57
N GLN A 9 15.45 -33.84 -8.67
CA GLN A 9 16.34 -33.61 -7.54
C GLN A 9 16.18 -32.15 -7.05
N ILE A 10 16.14 -31.98 -5.73
CA ILE A 10 15.81 -30.70 -5.05
C ILE A 10 16.81 -29.59 -5.41
N GLU A 11 18.08 -29.96 -5.62
CA GLU A 11 19.16 -29.05 -5.98
C GLU A 11 18.96 -28.41 -7.36
N ASP A 12 18.58 -29.21 -8.37
CA ASP A 12 18.26 -28.73 -9.72
C ASP A 12 17.05 -27.79 -9.74
N LEU A 13 16.04 -28.05 -8.89
CA LEU A 13 14.83 -27.22 -8.81
C LEU A 13 15.12 -25.85 -8.19
N SER A 14 16.02 -25.81 -7.20
CA SER A 14 16.41 -24.56 -6.55
C SER A 14 17.15 -23.63 -7.50
N GLU A 15 18.03 -24.16 -8.34
CA GLU A 15 18.76 -23.41 -9.35
C GLU A 15 17.80 -22.85 -10.43
N VAL A 16 16.87 -23.68 -10.91
CA VAL A 16 15.83 -23.25 -11.86
C VAL A 16 14.95 -22.15 -11.26
N TYR A 17 14.60 -22.25 -9.97
CA TYR A 17 13.79 -21.25 -9.27
C TYR A 17 14.53 -19.91 -9.11
N VAL A 18 15.83 -19.94 -8.77
CA VAL A 18 16.65 -18.71 -8.66
C VAL A 18 16.77 -18.02 -10.02
N LYS A 19 17.15 -18.77 -11.07
CA LYS A 19 17.21 -18.24 -12.44
C LYS A 19 15.87 -17.69 -12.92
N TRP A 20 14.77 -18.36 -12.58
CA TRP A 20 13.43 -17.87 -12.87
C TRP A 20 13.15 -16.52 -12.21
N ASN A 21 13.51 -16.34 -10.94
CA ASN A 21 13.30 -15.06 -10.25
C ASN A 21 14.13 -13.94 -10.87
N GLU A 22 15.37 -14.22 -11.28
CA GLU A 22 16.24 -13.25 -11.95
C GLU A 22 15.64 -12.82 -13.30
N MET A 23 15.23 -13.77 -14.14
CA MET A 23 14.53 -13.46 -15.40
C MET A 23 13.22 -12.70 -15.15
N TYR A 24 12.45 -13.08 -14.14
CA TYR A 24 11.19 -12.42 -13.80
C TYR A 24 11.42 -10.98 -13.36
N LEU A 25 12.47 -10.70 -12.59
CA LEU A 25 12.84 -9.33 -12.21
C LEU A 25 13.30 -8.54 -13.43
N LEU A 26 14.15 -9.12 -14.27
CA LEU A 26 14.65 -8.48 -15.49
C LEU A 26 13.52 -8.16 -16.47
N SER A 27 12.49 -9.01 -16.55
CA SER A 27 11.32 -8.83 -17.41
C SER A 27 10.52 -7.55 -17.15
N ARG A 28 10.70 -6.92 -15.97
CA ARG A 28 10.01 -5.69 -15.60
C ARG A 28 10.70 -4.43 -16.13
N SER A 29 11.85 -4.58 -16.78
CA SER A 29 12.63 -3.47 -17.35
C SER A 29 11.87 -2.79 -18.49
N GLU A 30 12.01 -1.46 -18.57
CA GLU A 30 11.36 -0.66 -19.63
C GLU A 30 12.14 -0.71 -20.96
N LYS A 31 13.39 -1.15 -20.92
CA LYS A 31 14.28 -1.28 -22.08
C LYS A 31 15.18 -2.48 -21.89
N PHE A 32 15.50 -3.14 -22.99
CA PHE A 32 16.41 -4.29 -23.03
C PHE A 32 17.56 -3.98 -23.99
N LYS A 33 18.77 -4.36 -23.60
CA LYS A 33 19.93 -4.49 -24.49
C LYS A 33 20.03 -5.94 -24.96
N GLU A 34 20.74 -6.17 -26.06
CA GLU A 34 20.95 -7.54 -26.56
C GLU A 34 21.65 -8.44 -25.53
N SER A 35 22.60 -7.89 -24.77
CA SER A 35 23.25 -8.59 -23.65
C SER A 35 22.29 -9.00 -22.54
N ASP A 36 21.17 -8.28 -22.37
CA ASP A 36 20.18 -8.61 -21.35
C ASP A 36 19.34 -9.82 -21.78
N LEU A 37 19.23 -10.07 -23.09
CA LEU A 37 18.47 -11.19 -23.67
C LEU A 37 19.16 -12.54 -23.44
N GLU A 38 20.49 -12.55 -23.29
CA GLU A 38 21.26 -13.75 -22.95
C GLU A 38 20.83 -14.34 -21.60
N ASN A 39 20.38 -13.49 -20.66
CA ASN A 39 19.91 -13.93 -19.34
C ASN A 39 18.54 -14.63 -19.36
N PHE A 40 17.80 -14.56 -20.48
CA PHE A 40 16.53 -15.27 -20.63
C PHE A 40 16.68 -16.70 -21.16
N GLN A 41 17.90 -17.12 -21.51
CA GLN A 41 18.16 -18.48 -22.00
C GLN A 41 18.35 -19.45 -20.83
N ILE A 42 17.30 -20.18 -20.46
CA ILE A 42 17.43 -21.34 -19.55
C ILE A 42 17.82 -22.57 -20.36
N SER A 43 18.74 -23.38 -19.81
CA SER A 43 19.05 -24.71 -20.33
C SER A 43 17.79 -25.58 -20.44
N ASN A 44 17.83 -26.53 -21.39
CA ASN A 44 16.67 -27.31 -21.82
C ASN A 44 16.17 -28.26 -20.70
N SER A 45 15.39 -27.73 -19.76
CA SER A 45 15.03 -28.40 -18.50
C SER A 45 14.04 -29.57 -18.66
N HIS A 46 13.65 -29.94 -19.89
CA HIS A 46 12.61 -30.92 -20.22
C HIS A 46 11.24 -30.68 -19.55
N LEU A 47 11.08 -29.56 -18.81
CA LEU A 47 9.87 -29.16 -18.09
C LEU A 47 8.77 -28.76 -19.08
N LYS A 48 7.61 -29.39 -18.96
CA LYS A 48 6.44 -29.17 -19.85
C LYS A 48 5.44 -28.18 -19.28
N PHE A 49 5.90 -27.05 -18.74
CA PHE A 49 4.98 -25.99 -18.27
C PHE A 49 4.70 -24.99 -19.39
N PRO A 50 3.43 -24.76 -19.79
CA PRO A 50 3.11 -23.84 -20.89
C PRO A 50 3.66 -22.42 -20.70
N LYS A 51 3.63 -21.92 -19.46
CA LYS A 51 4.24 -20.62 -19.13
C LYS A 51 5.75 -20.66 -19.31
N LEU A 52 6.45 -21.60 -18.67
CA LEU A 52 7.90 -21.72 -18.79
C LEU A 52 8.34 -21.91 -20.26
N HIS A 53 7.60 -22.70 -21.04
CA HIS A 53 7.84 -22.88 -22.46
C HIS A 53 7.73 -21.56 -23.24
N SER A 54 6.67 -20.78 -23.00
CA SER A 54 6.53 -19.45 -23.61
C SER A 54 7.68 -18.52 -23.22
N TRP A 55 8.17 -18.61 -21.99
CA TRP A 55 9.29 -17.79 -21.52
C TRP A 55 10.62 -18.22 -22.15
N ILE A 56 10.90 -19.52 -22.26
CA ILE A 56 12.17 -20.01 -22.81
C ILE A 56 12.25 -19.80 -24.32
N TYR A 57 11.16 -20.04 -25.05
CA TYR A 57 11.21 -20.13 -26.51
C TYR A 57 10.71 -18.90 -27.24
N HIS A 58 9.90 -18.05 -26.61
CA HIS A 58 9.23 -16.96 -27.32
C HIS A 58 9.53 -15.58 -26.73
N ILE A 59 10.01 -15.47 -25.49
CA ILE A 59 10.15 -14.16 -24.84
C ILE A 59 11.21 -13.29 -25.49
N VAL A 60 12.33 -13.88 -25.90
CA VAL A 60 13.44 -13.15 -26.54
C VAL A 60 12.99 -12.56 -27.86
N ASP A 61 12.35 -13.37 -28.70
CA ASP A 61 11.81 -12.92 -29.99
C ASP A 61 10.70 -11.88 -29.78
N THR A 62 9.83 -12.08 -28.79
CA THR A 62 8.80 -11.10 -28.43
C THR A 62 9.41 -9.76 -28.01
N ILE A 63 10.49 -9.77 -27.21
CA ILE A 63 11.17 -8.54 -26.80
C ILE A 63 11.84 -7.84 -27.98
N ARG A 64 12.44 -8.60 -28.92
CA ARG A 64 13.06 -8.03 -30.13
C ARG A 64 12.03 -7.38 -31.04
N ASP A 65 10.90 -8.04 -31.25
CA ASP A 65 9.87 -7.59 -32.20
C ASP A 65 9.00 -6.46 -31.61
N TYR A 66 8.69 -6.53 -30.31
CA TYR A 66 7.68 -5.67 -29.69
C TYR A 66 8.19 -4.83 -28.50
N GLY A 67 9.46 -4.97 -28.12
CA GLY A 67 10.07 -4.20 -27.04
C GLY A 67 9.71 -4.72 -25.64
N ALA A 68 9.66 -3.81 -24.66
CA ALA A 68 9.52 -4.20 -23.26
C ALA A 68 8.19 -4.91 -22.95
N ILE A 69 8.28 -6.01 -22.21
CA ILE A 69 7.14 -6.89 -21.92
C ILE A 69 6.38 -6.54 -20.63
N ASN A 70 6.87 -5.55 -19.88
CA ASN A 70 6.23 -5.07 -18.66
C ASN A 70 4.81 -4.49 -18.90
N GLY A 71 4.52 -4.02 -20.12
CA GLY A 71 3.19 -3.57 -20.55
C GLY A 71 2.19 -4.68 -20.89
N TYR A 72 2.64 -5.92 -21.14
CA TYR A 72 1.76 -7.05 -21.51
C TYR A 72 1.23 -7.85 -20.30
N THR A 73 1.51 -7.39 -19.08
CA THR A 73 1.08 -8.12 -17.88
C THR A 73 -0.43 -8.02 -17.67
N THR A 74 -1.04 -9.07 -17.13
CA THR A 74 -2.45 -9.01 -16.70
C THR A 74 -2.63 -8.20 -15.42
N GLU A 75 -1.60 -7.54 -14.88
CA GLU A 75 -1.69 -6.79 -13.63
C GLU A 75 -2.75 -5.67 -13.72
N THR A 76 -2.82 -4.96 -14.85
CA THR A 76 -3.88 -3.97 -15.12
C THR A 76 -5.24 -4.64 -15.14
N TYR A 77 -5.41 -5.74 -15.88
CA TYR A 77 -6.67 -6.49 -15.91
C TYR A 77 -7.07 -7.03 -14.52
N GLU A 78 -6.12 -7.57 -13.75
CA GLU A 78 -6.36 -8.10 -12.40
C GLU A 78 -6.75 -6.99 -11.42
N SER A 79 -6.10 -5.82 -11.54
CA SER A 79 -6.45 -4.62 -10.78
C SER A 79 -7.87 -4.16 -11.13
N LEU A 80 -8.17 -4.02 -12.42
CA LEU A 80 -9.51 -3.66 -12.92
C LEU A 80 -10.56 -4.70 -12.49
N HIS A 81 -10.28 -6.01 -12.59
CA HIS A 81 -11.20 -7.06 -12.17
C HIS A 81 -11.46 -7.05 -10.66
N LYS A 82 -10.41 -6.81 -9.85
CA LYS A 82 -10.58 -6.61 -8.40
C LYS A 82 -11.50 -5.41 -8.14
N THR A 83 -11.26 -4.29 -8.82
CA THR A 83 -11.99 -3.04 -8.61
C THR A 83 -13.43 -3.09 -9.12
N TYR A 84 -13.67 -3.56 -10.33
CA TYR A 84 -14.97 -3.47 -11.00
C TYR A 84 -15.85 -4.70 -10.82
N VAL A 85 -15.27 -5.86 -10.48
CA VAL A 85 -16.06 -7.09 -10.30
C VAL A 85 -16.05 -7.52 -8.83
N LYS A 86 -14.88 -7.69 -8.22
CA LYS A 86 -14.80 -8.24 -6.86
C LYS A 86 -15.31 -7.28 -5.79
N ILE A 87 -14.96 -5.99 -5.85
CA ILE A 87 -15.40 -4.99 -4.87
C ILE A 87 -16.94 -4.80 -4.94
N PRO A 88 -17.57 -4.53 -6.11
CA PRO A 88 -19.03 -4.41 -6.22
C PRO A 88 -19.78 -5.68 -5.81
N TYR A 89 -19.25 -6.86 -6.15
CA TYR A 89 -19.82 -8.13 -5.72
C TYR A 89 -19.81 -8.29 -4.19
N ARG A 90 -18.71 -7.91 -3.52
CA ARG A 90 -18.62 -7.92 -2.05
C ARG A 90 -19.59 -6.91 -1.43
N LEU A 91 -19.66 -5.69 -1.99
CA LEU A 91 -20.60 -4.64 -1.57
C LEU A 91 -22.06 -5.09 -1.67
N ARG A 92 -22.43 -5.82 -2.74
CA ARG A 92 -23.79 -6.39 -2.89
C ARG A 92 -24.12 -7.47 -1.87
N LYS A 93 -23.12 -8.21 -1.37
CA LYS A 93 -23.31 -9.33 -0.45
C LYS A 93 -23.45 -8.88 1.01
N THR A 94 -23.01 -7.68 1.35
CA THR A 94 -23.09 -7.11 2.72
C THR A 94 -24.13 -5.98 2.78
N LYS A 95 -25.43 -6.33 2.79
CA LYS A 95 -26.54 -5.42 3.15
C LYS A 95 -26.68 -5.23 4.67
N THR A 96 -25.58 -5.20 5.39
CA THR A 96 -25.56 -4.81 6.80
C THR A 96 -24.76 -3.51 6.84
N PRO A 97 -25.23 -2.44 7.51
CA PRO A 97 -24.43 -1.25 7.71
C PRO A 97 -23.15 -1.70 8.41
N MET A 98 -22.03 -1.75 7.68
CA MET A 98 -20.78 -2.21 8.24
C MET A 98 -20.30 -1.10 9.17
N ALA A 99 -20.51 -1.28 10.47
CA ALA A 99 -19.79 -0.52 11.50
C ALA A 99 -18.28 -0.66 11.24
N PHE A 100 -17.48 0.34 11.59
CA PHE A 100 -16.03 0.26 11.44
C PHE A 100 -15.49 -1.02 12.06
N VAL A 101 -14.82 -1.84 11.24
CA VAL A 101 -14.21 -3.09 11.71
C VAL A 101 -12.73 -2.84 11.91
N TYR A 102 -12.32 -2.74 13.17
CA TYR A 102 -10.92 -2.65 13.58
C TYR A 102 -10.33 -4.05 13.74
N THR A 103 -9.17 -4.31 13.15
CA THR A 103 -8.59 -5.67 13.13
C THR A 103 -7.68 -5.97 14.31
N ALA A 104 -6.77 -5.06 14.66
CA ALA A 104 -5.85 -5.27 15.79
C ALA A 104 -5.54 -3.97 16.51
N LYS A 105 -5.73 -3.96 17.83
CA LYS A 105 -5.34 -2.87 18.71
C LYS A 105 -3.85 -2.99 19.00
N LEU A 106 -3.10 -1.95 18.68
CA LEU A 106 -1.65 -1.88 18.89
C LEU A 106 -1.32 -1.24 20.23
N PHE A 107 -2.03 -0.16 20.58
CA PHE A 107 -1.80 0.58 21.82
C PHE A 107 -3.13 0.91 22.51
N ASP A 108 -3.11 0.95 23.83
CA ASP A 108 -4.25 1.32 24.69
C ASP A 108 -3.70 2.00 25.95
N PHE A 109 -3.80 3.32 26.02
CA PHE A 109 -3.16 4.10 27.08
C PHE A 109 -3.90 5.40 27.38
N ASP A 110 -3.65 5.96 28.55
CA ASP A 110 -4.15 7.28 28.92
C ASP A 110 -3.23 8.37 28.35
N LEU A 111 -3.84 9.41 27.77
CA LEU A 111 -3.13 10.49 27.09
C LEU A 111 -2.20 11.20 28.07
N SER A 112 -0.89 11.05 27.84
CA SER A 112 0.15 11.85 28.48
C SER A 112 1.36 11.94 27.57
N GLU A 113 2.12 13.04 27.66
CA GLU A 113 3.31 13.26 26.83
C GLU A 113 4.35 12.15 27.06
N SER A 114 4.55 11.73 28.32
CA SER A 114 5.47 10.65 28.67
C SER A 114 5.10 9.33 28.00
N MET A 115 3.80 9.02 27.89
CA MET A 115 3.33 7.78 27.26
C MET A 115 3.52 7.80 25.74
N ILE A 116 3.34 8.96 25.10
CA ILE A 116 3.65 9.14 23.68
C ILE A 116 5.15 8.94 23.43
N GLU A 117 6.01 9.55 24.25
CA GLU A 117 7.46 9.41 24.14
C GLU A 117 7.98 7.99 24.41
N GLN A 118 7.33 7.26 25.32
CA GLN A 118 7.63 5.84 25.56
C GLN A 118 7.20 4.98 24.37
N ASN A 119 5.96 5.13 23.91
CA ASN A 119 5.44 4.32 22.81
C ASN A 119 6.18 4.58 21.49
N LYS A 120 6.65 5.81 21.25
CA LYS A 120 7.47 6.16 20.08
C LYS A 120 8.77 5.35 19.96
N LYS A 121 9.31 4.83 21.08
CA LYS A 121 10.58 4.08 21.13
C LYS A 121 10.45 2.58 20.88
N ASP A 122 9.24 2.06 20.66
CA ASP A 122 9.02 0.65 20.37
C ASP A 122 9.72 0.27 19.05
N SER A 123 10.59 -0.75 19.11
CA SER A 123 11.41 -1.21 17.99
C SER A 123 10.60 -1.81 16.85
N ASN A 124 9.33 -2.16 17.06
CA ASN A 124 8.45 -2.74 16.05
C ASN A 124 7.67 -1.68 15.24
N LEU A 125 7.87 -0.39 15.53
CA LEU A 125 7.23 0.69 14.80
C LEU A 125 7.90 0.96 13.46
N ASP A 126 7.07 1.19 12.44
CA ASP A 126 7.55 1.72 11.16
C ASP A 126 7.76 3.24 11.25
N LYS A 127 8.62 3.77 10.36
CA LYS A 127 8.94 5.21 10.25
C LYS A 127 7.71 6.13 10.22
N LYS A 128 6.62 5.73 9.55
CA LYS A 128 5.36 6.47 9.49
C LYS A 128 4.66 6.51 10.84
N MET A 129 4.62 5.40 11.57
CA MET A 129 4.03 5.38 12.91
C MET A 129 4.83 6.25 13.88
N ILE A 130 6.17 6.19 13.80
CA ILE A 130 7.07 7.06 14.57
C ILE A 130 6.75 8.53 14.28
N LYS A 131 6.64 8.91 12.99
CA LYS A 131 6.24 10.25 12.56
C LYS A 131 4.84 10.62 13.06
N GLY A 132 3.93 9.64 13.12
CA GLY A 132 2.60 9.79 13.69
C GLY A 132 2.65 10.15 15.16
N PHE A 133 3.46 9.46 15.97
CA PHE A 133 3.65 9.80 17.38
C PHE A 133 4.29 11.19 17.54
N GLU A 134 5.28 11.55 16.72
CA GLU A 134 5.90 12.89 16.73
C GLU A 134 4.91 14.02 16.51
N LYS A 135 3.92 13.81 15.64
CA LYS A 135 2.93 14.83 15.29
C LYS A 135 1.62 14.71 16.08
N PHE A 136 1.50 13.69 16.92
CA PHE A 136 0.24 13.32 17.58
C PHE A 136 -0.32 14.46 18.44
N ILE A 137 0.46 14.98 19.38
CA ILE A 137 0.01 16.00 20.33
C ILE A 137 -0.34 17.30 19.63
N ASP A 138 0.50 17.76 18.70
CA ASP A 138 0.27 18.99 17.95
C ASP A 138 -1.01 18.91 17.12
N CYS A 139 -1.20 17.80 16.40
CA CYS A 139 -2.41 17.59 15.60
C CYS A 139 -3.65 17.45 16.47
N LEU A 140 -3.53 16.80 17.64
CA LEU A 140 -4.65 16.64 18.57
C LEU A 140 -5.08 17.99 19.15
N LYS A 141 -4.12 18.86 19.53
CA LYS A 141 -4.42 20.23 19.99
C LYS A 141 -5.18 21.02 18.94
N VAL A 142 -4.74 20.98 17.68
CA VAL A 142 -5.43 21.65 16.56
C VAL A 142 -6.86 21.12 16.41
N TYR A 143 -7.04 19.80 16.41
CA TYR A 143 -8.35 19.17 16.24
C TYR A 143 -9.32 19.50 17.40
N LEU A 144 -8.85 19.42 18.65
CA LEU A 144 -9.66 19.76 19.82
C LEU A 144 -10.06 21.24 19.86
N ASN A 145 -9.16 22.14 19.44
CA ASN A 145 -9.47 23.57 19.32
C ASN A 145 -10.59 23.82 18.29
N ILE A 146 -10.57 23.12 17.14
CA ILE A 146 -11.65 23.20 16.14
C ILE A 146 -13.00 22.78 16.76
N LEU A 147 -13.00 21.76 17.62
CA LEU A 147 -14.20 21.29 18.31
C LEU A 147 -14.57 22.10 19.57
N ASN A 148 -13.84 23.18 19.88
CA ASN A 148 -13.99 23.98 21.11
C ASN A 148 -13.91 23.12 22.40
N ILE A 149 -13.05 22.10 22.41
CA ILE A 149 -12.83 21.23 23.57
C ILE A 149 -11.67 21.78 24.40
N ILE A 150 -11.97 22.22 25.62
CA ILE A 150 -11.07 22.99 26.49
C ILE A 150 -10.03 22.08 27.20
N SER A 151 -10.36 20.82 27.46
CA SER A 151 -9.47 19.87 28.13
C SER A 151 -9.55 18.46 27.54
N ALA A 152 -8.39 17.82 27.44
CA ALA A 152 -8.21 16.41 27.10
C ALA A 152 -7.77 15.57 28.30
N GLU A 153 -7.94 16.08 29.52
CA GLU A 153 -7.58 15.37 30.75
C GLU A 153 -8.42 14.11 30.92
N GLY A 154 -7.78 13.01 31.35
CA GLY A 154 -8.44 11.70 31.46
C GLY A 154 -8.83 11.08 30.11
N CYS A 155 -8.29 11.58 29.00
CA CYS A 155 -8.54 11.02 27.68
C CYS A 155 -7.83 9.68 27.52
N ARG A 156 -8.55 8.68 27.02
CA ARG A 156 -7.99 7.37 26.70
C ARG A 156 -7.80 7.24 25.19
N ILE A 157 -6.62 6.82 24.78
CA ILE A 157 -6.22 6.65 23.39
C ILE A 157 -6.08 5.17 23.09
N LYS A 158 -6.68 4.74 21.98
CA LYS A 158 -6.39 3.45 21.36
C LYS A 158 -5.87 3.68 19.96
N ILE A 159 -4.86 2.91 19.57
CA ILE A 159 -4.29 2.93 18.22
C ILE A 159 -4.49 1.55 17.59
N TYR A 160 -4.94 1.51 16.35
CA TYR A 160 -5.22 0.29 15.60
C TYR A 160 -4.30 0.15 14.39
N SER A 161 -4.08 -1.09 13.95
CA SER A 161 -3.29 -1.39 12.76
C SER A 161 -4.04 -1.10 11.46
N SER A 162 -5.35 -1.36 11.44
CA SER A 162 -6.20 -1.10 10.29
C SER A 162 -7.67 -0.93 10.69
N VAL A 163 -8.41 -0.24 9.84
CA VAL A 163 -9.87 -0.11 9.93
C VAL A 163 -10.48 -0.39 8.55
N THR A 164 -11.56 -1.16 8.54
CA THR A 164 -12.40 -1.34 7.35
C THR A 164 -13.50 -0.29 7.35
N LEU A 165 -13.54 0.52 6.30
CA LEU A 165 -14.53 1.58 6.09
C LEU A 165 -15.89 1.01 5.65
N LYS A 166 -16.94 1.85 5.70
CA LYS A 166 -18.30 1.49 5.30
C LYS A 166 -18.39 1.02 3.84
N ASN A 167 -17.52 1.55 2.96
CA ASN A 167 -17.40 1.17 1.55
C ASN A 167 -16.52 -0.10 1.34
N GLY A 168 -16.09 -0.77 2.40
CA GLY A 168 -15.24 -1.96 2.34
C GLY A 168 -13.76 -1.71 2.04
N ALA A 169 -13.35 -0.45 1.81
CA ALA A 169 -11.95 -0.08 1.72
C ALA A 169 -11.26 -0.26 3.07
N ILE A 170 -9.96 -0.57 3.07
CA ILE A 170 -9.20 -0.82 4.29
C ILE A 170 -8.13 0.26 4.41
N LEU A 171 -8.21 1.07 5.47
CA LEU A 171 -7.14 1.97 5.87
C LEU A 171 -6.18 1.21 6.77
N ARG A 172 -4.88 1.36 6.54
CA ARG A 172 -3.82 0.68 7.31
C ARG A 172 -2.78 1.70 7.73
N THR A 173 -2.20 1.52 8.91
CA THR A 173 -1.03 2.27 9.35
C THR A 173 0.26 1.70 8.77
N LYS A 174 0.30 0.39 8.55
CA LYS A 174 1.42 -0.30 7.89
C LYS A 174 1.22 -0.36 6.38
N ASN A 175 2.26 0.05 5.68
CA ASN A 175 2.36 0.00 4.22
C ASN A 175 2.99 -1.28 3.70
N ASP A 176 3.15 -2.32 4.51
CA ASP A 176 3.63 -3.63 4.08
C ASP A 176 2.59 -4.73 4.27
N PHE A 177 2.49 -5.60 3.27
CA PHE A 177 1.73 -6.83 3.35
C PHE A 177 2.65 -7.96 2.90
N HIS A 178 2.97 -8.89 3.80
CA HIS A 178 4.00 -9.92 3.58
C HIS A 178 5.35 -9.33 3.11
N HIS A 179 5.84 -8.31 3.81
CA HIS A 179 7.12 -7.63 3.52
C HIS A 179 7.19 -6.99 2.12
N ARG A 180 6.06 -6.84 1.43
CA ARG A 180 5.99 -6.10 0.16
C ARG A 180 5.29 -4.77 0.37
N PRO A 181 5.77 -3.70 -0.27
CA PRO A 181 5.08 -2.42 -0.29
C PRO A 181 3.64 -2.60 -0.80
N TRP A 182 2.69 -2.24 0.04
CA TRP A 182 1.29 -2.15 -0.29
C TRP A 182 0.96 -0.68 -0.56
N PHE A 183 0.64 -0.38 -1.82
CA PHE A 183 0.26 0.96 -2.23
C PHE A 183 -1.10 1.29 -1.61
N SER A 184 -1.11 2.23 -0.68
CA SER A 184 -2.27 2.64 0.08
C SER A 184 -2.68 4.06 -0.26
N ASN A 185 -3.95 4.33 -0.02
CA ASN A 185 -4.72 5.31 -0.75
C ASN A 185 -4.73 6.72 -0.11
N ILE A 186 -4.20 6.81 1.11
CA ILE A 186 -4.00 8.01 1.92
C ILE A 186 -2.75 7.74 2.75
N ALA A 187 -1.84 8.72 2.91
CA ALA A 187 -0.67 8.59 3.77
C ALA A 187 -1.11 8.64 5.26
N THR A 188 -1.73 7.56 5.70
CA THR A 188 -2.22 7.38 7.07
C THR A 188 -1.05 7.00 7.97
N LEU A 189 -0.81 7.80 9.00
CA LEU A 189 0.25 7.58 9.98
C LEU A 189 -0.25 6.76 11.16
N LEU A 190 -1.42 7.11 11.71
CA LEU A 190 -2.05 6.44 12.85
C LEU A 190 -3.56 6.37 12.66
N ILE A 191 -4.18 5.28 13.13
CA ILE A 191 -5.63 5.10 13.19
C ILE A 191 -5.98 5.05 14.67
N THR A 192 -6.76 6.01 15.15
CA THR A 192 -7.00 6.21 16.58
C THR A 192 -8.47 6.22 16.95
N GLU A 193 -8.76 5.70 18.13
CA GLU A 193 -10.00 5.98 18.86
C GLU A 193 -9.61 6.80 20.09
N ILE A 194 -10.17 8.00 20.17
CA ILE A 194 -9.93 8.96 21.24
C ILE A 194 -11.20 9.05 22.07
N ARG A 195 -11.12 8.64 23.34
CA ARG A 195 -12.25 8.67 24.25
C ARG A 195 -12.03 9.72 25.33
N LEU A 196 -12.74 10.83 25.19
CA LEU A 196 -12.85 11.83 26.24
C LEU A 196 -13.82 11.36 27.33
N PRO A 197 -13.61 11.75 28.61
CA PRO A 197 -14.57 11.47 29.67
C PRO A 197 -15.98 11.95 29.29
N ASN A 198 -16.99 11.09 29.52
CA ASN A 198 -18.41 11.39 29.30
C ASN A 198 -18.81 11.81 27.87
N LYS A 199 -17.96 11.57 26.86
CA LYS A 199 -18.29 11.77 25.44
C LYS A 199 -18.23 10.47 24.66
N SER A 200 -18.86 10.46 23.48
CA SER A 200 -18.71 9.38 22.52
C SER A 200 -17.26 9.26 22.03
N PRO A 201 -16.78 8.05 21.70
CA PRO A 201 -15.46 7.88 21.12
C PRO A 201 -15.37 8.59 19.77
N MET A 202 -14.25 9.28 19.54
CA MET A 202 -13.92 9.89 18.25
C MET A 202 -13.00 8.93 17.49
N HIS A 203 -13.37 8.59 16.27
CA HIS A 203 -12.61 7.68 15.40
C HIS A 203 -11.87 8.49 14.34
N LEU A 204 -10.57 8.68 14.55
CA LEU A 204 -9.75 9.60 13.78
C LEU A 204 -8.60 8.89 13.06
N ALA A 205 -8.21 9.41 11.92
CA ALA A 205 -6.96 9.05 11.25
C ALA A 205 -6.02 10.26 11.30
N LEU A 206 -4.80 10.05 11.78
CA LEU A 206 -3.71 11.01 11.62
C LEU A 206 -3.12 10.81 10.23
N VAL A 207 -3.22 11.82 9.38
CA VAL A 207 -2.78 11.74 7.98
C VAL A 207 -1.70 12.76 7.69
N GLN A 208 -0.86 12.43 6.71
CA GLN A 208 0.03 13.37 6.05
C GLN A 208 -0.53 13.72 4.67
N TRP A 209 -0.50 15.00 4.31
CA TRP A 209 -1.09 15.47 3.06
C TRP A 209 -0.15 15.34 1.86
N TYR A 210 -0.78 15.23 0.70
CA TYR A 210 -0.13 15.42 -0.59
C TYR A 210 -0.52 16.77 -1.16
N ASP A 211 0.38 17.35 -1.95
CA ASP A 211 0.17 18.59 -2.70
C ASP A 211 0.54 18.38 -4.17
N PHE A 212 -0.05 19.16 -5.07
CA PHE A 212 0.26 19.07 -6.50
C PHE A 212 1.64 19.66 -6.80
N ILE A 213 2.35 19.06 -7.75
CA ILE A 213 3.59 19.64 -8.28
C ILE A 213 3.21 20.58 -9.42
N GLU A 214 3.06 21.86 -9.12
CA GLU A 214 2.56 22.88 -10.07
C GLU A 214 3.43 23.04 -11.33
N GLU A 215 4.74 22.84 -11.22
CA GLU A 215 5.69 23.00 -12.33
C GLU A 215 5.48 21.96 -13.44
N THR A 216 5.06 20.74 -13.07
CA THR A 216 4.77 19.63 -13.99
C THR A 216 3.55 18.85 -13.49
N PRO A 217 2.34 19.42 -13.65
CA PRO A 217 1.15 18.91 -12.96
C PRO A 217 0.72 17.53 -13.47
N PHE A 218 1.18 17.14 -14.67
CA PHE A 218 0.88 15.84 -15.26
C PHE A 218 2.14 15.22 -15.87
N VAL A 219 2.35 13.94 -15.60
CA VAL A 219 3.32 13.09 -16.30
C VAL A 219 2.59 11.80 -16.69
N TYR A 220 2.75 11.38 -17.94
CA TYR A 220 2.01 10.23 -18.51
C TYR A 220 0.48 10.34 -18.39
N GLY A 221 -0.05 11.57 -18.40
CA GLY A 221 -1.49 11.84 -18.20
C GLY A 221 -1.98 11.70 -16.76
N CYS A 222 -1.11 11.35 -15.81
CA CYS A 222 -1.44 11.21 -14.39
C CYS A 222 -1.06 12.48 -13.62
N PRO A 223 -1.92 12.99 -12.71
CA PRO A 223 -1.54 14.07 -11.82
C PRO A 223 -0.34 13.71 -10.96
N LEU A 224 0.61 14.63 -10.86
CA LEU A 224 1.82 14.48 -10.06
C LEU A 224 1.66 15.18 -8.71
N LEU A 225 1.99 14.45 -7.64
CA LEU A 225 1.92 14.87 -6.26
C LEU A 225 3.27 14.80 -5.57
N ARG A 226 3.43 15.61 -4.53
CA ARG A 226 4.48 15.50 -3.52
C ARG A 226 3.88 15.34 -2.14
N LEU A 227 4.55 14.59 -1.26
CA LEU A 227 4.15 14.54 0.14
C LEU A 227 4.65 15.81 0.83
N VAL A 228 3.78 16.49 1.57
CA VAL A 228 4.11 17.74 2.28
C VAL A 228 4.19 17.52 3.78
N GLU A 229 4.87 18.41 4.49
CA GLU A 229 4.96 18.37 5.96
C GLU A 229 3.72 18.95 6.66
N VAL A 230 2.54 18.68 6.10
CA VAL A 230 1.25 19.07 6.70
C VAL A 230 0.59 17.81 7.23
N TYR A 231 0.16 17.88 8.49
CA TYR A 231 -0.38 16.74 9.23
C TYR A 231 -1.65 17.17 9.97
N ASN A 232 -2.70 16.37 9.89
CA ASN A 232 -3.94 16.64 10.60
C ASN A 232 -4.63 15.34 11.03
N PHE A 233 -5.45 15.45 12.08
CA PHE A 233 -6.50 14.45 12.30
C PHE A 233 -7.69 14.73 11.39
N ILE A 234 -8.20 13.66 10.79
CA ILE A 234 -9.47 13.66 10.07
C ILE A 234 -10.38 12.59 10.67
N GLU A 235 -11.68 12.81 10.62
CA GLU A 235 -12.65 11.80 11.03
C GLU A 235 -12.67 10.66 10.01
N ILE A 236 -12.61 9.43 10.50
CA ILE A 236 -12.65 8.24 9.63
C ILE A 236 -14.01 8.18 8.90
N GLU A 237 -15.08 8.71 9.50
CA GLU A 237 -16.40 8.82 8.86
C GLU A 237 -16.44 9.77 7.68
N ALA A 238 -15.56 10.78 7.63
CA ALA A 238 -15.50 11.73 6.53
C ALA A 238 -14.78 11.17 5.28
N ILE A 239 -14.20 9.97 5.37
CA ILE A 239 -13.49 9.33 4.25
C ILE A 239 -14.52 8.60 3.39
N GLU A 240 -14.97 9.27 2.33
CA GLU A 240 -15.94 8.71 1.37
C GLU A 240 -15.29 7.69 0.43
N ASP A 241 -14.17 8.07 -0.15
CA ASP A 241 -13.43 7.30 -1.14
C ASP A 241 -11.94 7.35 -0.85
N THR A 242 -11.23 6.37 -1.39
CA THR A 242 -9.78 6.25 -1.23
C THR A 242 -9.13 6.26 -2.61
N ILE A 243 -8.19 7.17 -2.86
CA ILE A 243 -7.51 7.33 -4.16
C ILE A 243 -6.22 6.50 -4.22
N HIS A 244 -5.88 5.90 -5.36
CA HIS A 244 -4.64 5.14 -5.45
C HIS A 244 -3.45 6.06 -5.77
N VAL A 245 -2.49 6.14 -4.85
CA VAL A 245 -1.27 6.95 -4.99
C VAL A 245 -0.05 6.03 -5.09
N VAL A 246 0.74 6.19 -6.15
CA VAL A 246 1.91 5.33 -6.44
C VAL A 246 3.18 6.17 -6.43
N PRO A 247 4.22 5.79 -5.67
CA PRO A 247 5.50 6.49 -5.71
C PRO A 247 6.15 6.35 -7.08
N ARG A 248 6.74 7.43 -7.55
CA ARG A 248 7.58 7.44 -8.74
C ARG A 248 8.94 6.84 -8.39
N PHE A 249 9.35 5.79 -9.09
CA PHE A 249 10.52 4.98 -8.68
C PHE A 249 11.87 5.70 -8.86
N ASP A 250 11.99 6.59 -9.84
CA ASP A 250 13.24 7.32 -10.16
C ASP A 250 13.40 8.65 -9.41
N LYS A 251 12.39 9.05 -8.62
CA LYS A 251 12.35 10.36 -7.96
C LYS A 251 11.95 10.24 -6.50
N ASN A 252 12.66 10.95 -5.64
CA ASN A 252 12.28 11.05 -4.24
C ASN A 252 11.10 12.01 -4.08
N ASN A 253 10.12 11.61 -3.25
CA ASN A 253 8.97 12.42 -2.89
C ASN A 253 8.04 12.84 -4.06
N GLU A 254 8.01 12.06 -5.14
CA GLU A 254 7.08 12.23 -6.26
C GLU A 254 6.12 11.05 -6.33
N TYR A 255 4.85 11.32 -6.56
CA TYR A 255 3.80 10.30 -6.58
C TYR A 255 2.78 10.59 -7.68
N PHE A 256 2.25 9.53 -8.29
CA PHE A 256 1.17 9.62 -9.26
C PHE A 256 -0.18 9.33 -8.61
N VAL A 257 -1.19 10.13 -8.95
CA VAL A 257 -2.58 9.77 -8.72
C VAL A 257 -3.06 8.91 -9.88
N MET A 258 -3.44 7.67 -9.61
CA MET A 258 -4.17 6.91 -10.61
C MET A 258 -5.64 7.35 -10.58
N LYS A 259 -6.03 8.22 -11.52
CA LYS A 259 -7.44 8.41 -11.83
C LYS A 259 -7.91 7.16 -12.57
N LEU A 260 -8.80 6.42 -11.94
CA LEU A 260 -9.64 5.45 -12.66
C LEU A 260 -10.73 6.30 -13.31
N ASP A 261 -10.65 6.51 -14.62
CA ASP A 261 -11.71 7.21 -15.36
C ASP A 261 -13.06 6.56 -15.04
N ARG A 262 -14.00 7.40 -14.63
CA ARG A 262 -15.38 7.05 -14.27
C ARG A 262 -16.23 6.79 -15.50
#